data_AF-A0A2K3MN09-F1
#
_entry.id   AF-A0A2K3MN09-F1
#
_cell.length_a   1.000
_cell.length_b   1.000
_cell.length_c   1.000
_cell.angle_alpha   90.00
_cell.angle_beta   90.00
_cell.angle_gamma   90.00
#
_symmetry.space_group_name_H-M   'P 1'
#
loop_
_entity.id
_entity.type
_entity.pdbx_description
1 polymer ?
#
loop_
_entity_poly.entity_id
_entity_poly.type
_entity_poly.pdbx_seq_one_letter_code
_entity_poly.pdbx_strand_id
1 'polypeptide(L)'
;TITNHQSDGILKTSVNSQGSLSSAECKAVGVNAESASKSGENGSLSMQNQHKNENGSTTGKTFISNEMVDGKMVNVVEGLKLYENLLDSTEVSKLVSLANDLRVAGRKGQLQGSQTYVASKRPMRGHGREMIQLGVPVADAPPDVDNMTASFKDKNFESIPSLFQDIVERMAASKVMTVKPDACIVDFYNEGDHSTPNSWPSWFGRPIYTLFLTECDMTFGRTIVSEHHGDFRGNVKLSLVPG
;
A
#
# COMPACT_ATOMS: atom_id res chain seq x y z
N THR A 1 -0.21 8.33 -67.74
CA THR A 1 -1.40 9.15 -67.47
C THR A 1 -1.34 9.65 -66.06
N ILE A 2 -1.45 10.97 -65.94
CA ILE A 2 -1.27 11.82 -64.75
C ILE A 2 -2.46 11.64 -63.79
N THR A 3 -2.21 11.66 -62.47
CA THR A 3 -2.83 12.63 -61.53
C THR A 3 -2.26 12.51 -60.11
N ASN A 4 -1.70 13.64 -59.67
CA ASN A 4 -1.46 14.01 -58.28
C ASN A 4 -2.78 14.26 -57.56
N HIS A 5 -2.80 14.11 -56.23
CA HIS A 5 -3.36 15.14 -55.37
C HIS A 5 -2.57 15.24 -54.05
N GLN A 6 -2.13 16.46 -53.78
CA GLN A 6 -1.47 17.00 -52.60
C GLN A 6 -2.48 17.94 -51.93
N SER A 7 -2.48 17.99 -50.59
CA SER A 7 -2.93 19.09 -49.69
C SER A 7 -3.12 18.51 -48.28
N ASP A 8 -2.90 19.17 -47.17
CA ASP A 8 -2.21 20.41 -46.79
C ASP A 8 -2.04 20.34 -45.27
N GLY A 9 -0.99 20.97 -44.75
CA GLY A 9 -0.71 20.99 -43.32
C GLY A 9 -1.68 21.85 -42.52
N ILE A 10 -1.84 21.53 -41.22
CA ILE A 10 -2.25 22.50 -40.21
C ILE A 10 -1.41 22.27 -38.94
N LEU A 11 -0.40 23.14 -38.78
CA LEU A 11 0.11 23.56 -37.48
C LEU A 11 -0.95 24.43 -36.81
N LYS A 12 -1.37 24.08 -35.58
CA LYS A 12 -1.89 25.06 -34.62
C LYS A 12 -1.36 24.78 -33.21
N THR A 13 -0.55 25.73 -32.79
CA THR A 13 -0.14 26.05 -31.43
C THR A 13 -1.35 26.28 -30.51
N SER A 14 -1.24 25.90 -29.23
CA SER A 14 -1.97 26.59 -28.17
C SER A 14 -1.28 26.43 -26.80
N VAL A 15 -0.49 27.45 -26.48
CA VAL A 15 -0.56 28.21 -25.22
C VAL A 15 -0.41 27.44 -23.91
N ASN A 16 0.81 27.53 -23.40
CA ASN A 16 1.22 27.17 -22.06
C ASN A 16 0.62 28.17 -21.04
N SER A 17 -0.35 27.75 -20.24
CA SER A 17 -0.78 28.52 -19.06
C SER A 17 -0.06 27.97 -17.83
N GLN A 18 0.94 28.71 -17.34
CA GLN A 18 1.48 28.51 -16.01
C GLN A 18 0.38 28.76 -14.97
N GLY A 19 0.00 27.72 -14.26
CA GLY A 19 -0.82 27.79 -13.05
C GLY A 19 -0.08 27.11 -11.92
N SER A 20 0.65 27.90 -11.13
CA SER A 20 1.31 27.43 -9.91
C SER A 20 0.26 27.04 -8.88
N LEU A 21 0.06 25.74 -8.67
CA LEU A 21 -0.78 25.23 -7.58
C LEU A 21 0.12 24.79 -6.42
N SER A 22 0.09 25.62 -5.38
CA SER A 22 0.72 25.38 -4.08
C SER A 22 0.31 24.01 -3.53
N SER A 23 1.29 23.16 -3.20
CA SER A 23 1.09 21.91 -2.48
C SER A 23 0.68 22.24 -1.03
N ALA A 24 -0.56 21.94 -0.67
CA ALA A 24 -0.99 21.99 0.72
C ALA A 24 -0.42 20.79 1.48
N GLU A 25 0.48 21.04 2.42
CA GLU A 25 0.91 20.05 3.42
C GLU A 25 -0.27 19.67 4.31
N CYS A 26 -0.65 18.38 4.31
CA CYS A 26 -1.68 17.88 5.21
C CYS A 26 -1.08 17.63 6.60
N LYS A 27 -1.59 18.33 7.63
CA LYS A 27 -1.19 18.14 9.03
C LYS A 27 -1.95 16.99 9.67
N ALA A 28 -1.26 16.19 10.48
CA ALA A 28 -1.87 15.27 11.43
C ALA A 28 -2.54 16.09 12.55
N VAL A 29 -3.81 15.80 12.85
CA VAL A 29 -4.56 16.48 13.91
C VAL A 29 -4.72 15.54 15.10
N GLY A 30 -4.20 15.95 16.26
CA GLY A 30 -4.58 15.42 17.57
C GLY A 30 -5.78 16.22 18.10
N VAL A 31 -6.84 15.53 18.51
CA VAL A 31 -8.03 16.18 19.07
C VAL A 31 -7.76 16.62 20.51
N ASN A 32 -7.82 17.92 20.78
CA ASN A 32 -8.28 18.44 22.06
C ASN A 32 -8.88 19.84 21.90
N ALA A 33 -9.98 20.07 22.60
CA ALA A 33 -10.81 21.26 22.47
C ALA A 33 -10.26 22.48 23.23
N GLU A 34 -10.67 23.64 22.70
CA GLU A 34 -10.76 24.98 23.29
C GLU A 34 -9.63 26.02 23.13
N SER A 35 -10.08 27.12 22.51
CA SER A 35 -9.76 28.54 22.78
C SER A 35 -8.64 29.24 22.01
N ALA A 36 -8.99 30.44 21.53
CA ALA A 36 -8.34 31.22 20.49
C ALA A 36 -7.16 32.10 20.94
N SER A 37 -6.24 32.41 20.00
CA SER A 37 -5.72 33.77 19.73
C SER A 37 -4.68 33.76 18.58
N LYS A 38 -4.56 34.90 17.88
CA LYS A 38 -3.73 35.16 16.69
C LYS A 38 -2.32 35.64 17.10
N SER A 39 -1.27 35.27 16.37
CA SER A 39 -0.30 36.17 15.69
C SER A 39 0.82 35.34 15.04
N GLY A 40 1.42 35.85 13.96
CA GLY A 40 2.29 35.11 13.06
C GLY A 40 3.80 35.17 13.34
N GLU A 41 4.49 34.63 12.33
CA GLU A 41 5.91 34.67 11.98
C GLU A 41 6.89 33.67 12.62
N ASN A 42 7.32 32.75 11.75
CA ASN A 42 8.67 32.25 11.51
C ASN A 42 9.49 31.74 12.70
N GLY A 43 9.45 30.42 12.86
CA GLY A 43 10.47 29.66 13.59
C GLY A 43 10.54 28.25 13.07
N SER A 44 11.72 27.84 12.59
CA SER A 44 12.07 26.44 12.39
C SER A 44 11.88 25.69 13.71
N LEU A 45 10.97 24.73 13.78
CA LEU A 45 10.74 23.96 14.99
C LEU A 45 10.91 22.46 14.70
N SER A 46 12.02 21.97 15.24
CA SER A 46 12.38 20.58 15.46
C SER A 46 11.19 19.73 15.92
N MET A 47 10.97 18.60 15.25
CA MET A 47 10.00 17.61 15.68
C MET A 47 10.57 16.82 16.87
N GLN A 48 10.24 17.25 18.07
CA GLN A 48 10.41 16.44 19.27
C GLN A 48 9.05 16.34 19.96
N ASN A 49 8.45 15.16 19.89
CA ASN A 49 7.37 14.76 20.81
C ASN A 49 7.55 13.28 21.12
N GLN A 50 8.44 12.99 22.08
CA GLN A 50 8.29 11.81 22.92
C GLN A 50 7.21 12.12 23.95
N HIS A 51 5.98 11.70 23.67
CA HIS A 51 4.98 11.47 24.71
C HIS A 51 4.85 9.97 24.90
N LYS A 52 5.65 9.43 25.83
CA LYS A 52 5.42 8.12 26.41
C LYS A 52 4.19 8.24 27.31
N ASN A 53 3.02 7.96 26.75
CA ASN A 53 1.82 7.76 27.56
C ASN A 53 1.85 6.36 28.14
N GLU A 54 1.94 6.29 29.46
CA GLU A 54 1.73 5.10 30.27
C GLU A 54 0.26 4.71 30.25
N ASN A 55 -0.15 4.00 29.19
CA ASN A 55 -1.24 3.03 29.18
C ASN A 55 -1.10 2.22 27.88
N GLY A 56 -0.91 0.90 27.99
CA GLY A 56 -0.41 -0.01 26.94
C GLY A 56 -1.31 -0.26 25.72
N SER A 57 -1.92 0.77 25.14
CA SER A 57 -2.66 0.70 23.89
C SER A 57 -1.87 1.42 22.79
N THR A 58 -1.27 0.65 21.88
CA THR A 58 -0.61 1.21 20.68
C THR A 58 -1.66 1.96 19.86
N THR A 59 -1.55 3.29 19.82
CA THR A 59 -2.51 4.14 19.12
C THR A 59 -1.98 4.46 17.72
N GLY A 60 -2.72 4.08 16.69
CA GLY A 60 -2.34 4.34 15.31
C GLY A 60 -2.52 5.81 14.91
N LYS A 61 -1.57 6.36 14.15
CA LYS A 61 -1.66 7.68 13.53
C LYS A 61 -2.72 7.67 12.44
N THR A 62 -3.62 8.64 12.45
CA THR A 62 -4.68 8.83 11.45
C THR A 62 -4.37 10.00 10.54
N PHE A 63 -4.95 10.00 9.34
CA PHE A 63 -4.70 11.01 8.32
C PHE A 63 -6.01 11.66 7.86
N ILE A 64 -5.90 12.90 7.40
CA ILE A 64 -6.99 13.65 6.79
C ILE A 64 -6.50 14.17 5.46
N SER A 65 -7.19 13.81 4.38
CA SER A 65 -6.97 14.35 3.05
C SER A 65 -8.31 14.54 2.37
N ASN A 66 -8.79 15.78 2.35
CA ASN A 66 -10.11 16.10 1.81
C ASN A 66 -10.02 16.39 0.32
N GLU A 67 -10.78 15.66 -0.48
CA GLU A 67 -10.92 15.88 -1.93
C GLU A 67 -12.37 16.12 -2.31
N MET A 68 -12.60 16.88 -3.38
CA MET A 68 -13.92 17.03 -3.98
C MET A 68 -14.26 15.78 -4.79
N VAL A 69 -15.27 15.05 -4.35
CA VAL A 69 -15.80 13.85 -4.99
C VAL A 69 -17.28 14.06 -5.26
N ASP A 70 -17.67 14.08 -6.54
CA ASP A 70 -19.07 14.22 -6.97
C ASP A 70 -19.79 15.41 -6.30
N GLY A 71 -19.08 16.53 -6.18
CA GLY A 71 -19.60 17.77 -5.56
C GLY A 71 -19.57 17.79 -4.03
N LYS A 72 -19.03 16.75 -3.37
CA LYS A 72 -18.91 16.66 -1.91
C LYS A 72 -17.45 16.63 -1.47
N MET A 73 -17.12 17.33 -0.40
CA MET A 73 -15.82 17.19 0.26
C MET A 73 -15.79 15.89 1.06
N VAL A 74 -14.86 15.00 0.71
CA VAL A 74 -14.71 13.67 1.34
C VAL A 74 -13.27 13.47 1.78
N ASN A 75 -13.05 12.93 2.99
CA ASN A 75 -11.74 12.47 3.42
C ASN A 75 -11.39 11.16 2.71
N VAL A 76 -10.55 11.21 1.67
CA VAL A 76 -10.25 10.04 0.83
C VAL A 76 -9.36 8.99 1.50
N VAL A 77 -8.75 9.34 2.64
CA VAL A 77 -7.92 8.44 3.46
C VAL A 77 -8.59 8.11 4.79
N GLU A 78 -9.91 8.30 4.89
CA GLU A 78 -10.67 7.88 6.06
C GLU A 78 -10.47 6.37 6.31
N GLY A 79 -10.15 6.02 7.55
CA GLY A 79 -9.84 4.65 7.96
C GLY A 79 -8.38 4.24 7.82
N LEU A 80 -7.52 5.02 7.15
CA LEU A 80 -6.08 4.79 7.13
C LEU A 80 -5.48 5.02 8.52
N LYS A 81 -4.78 3.99 9.03
CA LYS A 81 -4.06 4.04 10.30
C LYS A 81 -2.63 3.54 10.10
N LEU A 82 -1.66 4.31 10.58
CA LEU A 82 -0.25 3.92 10.61
C LEU A 82 0.16 3.58 12.05
N TYR A 83 0.71 2.40 12.23
CA TYR A 83 1.33 1.96 13.48
C TYR A 83 2.83 1.82 13.24
N GLU A 84 3.64 2.23 14.21
CA GLU A 84 5.10 2.22 14.11
C GLU A 84 5.69 1.52 15.31
N ASN A 85 6.92 1.01 15.16
CA ASN A 85 7.67 0.34 16.21
C ASN A 85 6.91 -0.87 16.77
N LEU A 86 6.23 -1.60 15.89
CA LEU A 86 5.49 -2.80 16.26
C LEU A 86 6.41 -4.02 16.36
N LEU A 87 7.46 -4.04 15.54
CA LEU A 87 8.48 -5.09 15.49
C LEU A 87 9.87 -4.48 15.72
N ASP A 88 10.74 -5.21 16.40
CA ASP A 88 12.15 -4.84 16.50
C ASP A 88 12.97 -5.31 15.29
N SER A 89 14.22 -4.84 15.18
CA SER A 89 15.11 -5.18 14.06
C SER A 89 15.43 -6.68 13.95
N THR A 90 15.39 -7.42 15.07
CA THR A 90 15.62 -8.86 15.10
C THR A 90 14.40 -9.60 14.54
N GLU A 91 13.20 -9.18 14.91
CA GLU A 91 11.95 -9.72 14.38
C GLU A 91 11.82 -9.45 12.89
N VAL A 92 12.09 -8.22 12.45
CA VAL A 92 12.12 -7.85 11.02
C VAL A 92 13.11 -8.73 10.27
N SER A 93 14.33 -8.92 10.78
CA SER A 93 15.36 -9.76 10.15
C SER A 93 14.90 -11.22 9.98
N LYS A 94 14.24 -11.80 11.00
CA LYS A 94 13.67 -13.16 10.91
C LYS A 94 12.58 -13.25 9.84
N LEU A 95 11.69 -12.26 9.75
CA LEU A 95 10.64 -12.21 8.73
C LEU A 95 11.22 -12.06 7.33
N VAL A 96 12.24 -11.22 7.15
CA VAL A 96 12.97 -11.08 5.88
C VAL A 96 13.63 -12.39 5.48
N SER A 97 14.27 -13.10 6.40
CA SER A 97 14.86 -14.41 6.13
C SER A 97 13.80 -15.40 5.66
N LEU A 98 12.69 -15.52 6.39
CA LEU A 98 11.59 -16.41 6.04
C LEU A 98 10.98 -16.06 4.68
N ALA A 99 10.73 -14.79 4.40
CA ALA A 99 10.19 -14.34 3.12
C ALA A 99 11.14 -14.70 1.96
N ASN A 100 12.45 -14.52 2.14
CA ASN A 100 13.44 -14.90 1.12
C ASN A 100 13.52 -16.41 0.92
N ASP A 101 13.45 -17.21 1.98
CA ASP A 101 13.42 -18.68 1.88
C ASP A 101 12.18 -19.14 1.09
N LEU A 102 11.01 -18.57 1.38
CA LEU A 102 9.78 -18.80 0.63
C LEU A 102 9.92 -18.39 -0.84
N ARG A 103 10.55 -17.24 -1.13
CA ARG A 103 10.82 -16.78 -2.52
C ARG A 103 11.71 -17.76 -3.27
N VAL A 104 12.76 -18.29 -2.61
CA VAL A 104 13.64 -19.30 -3.20
C VAL A 104 12.89 -20.60 -3.47
N ALA A 105 12.08 -21.07 -2.52
CA ALA A 105 11.24 -22.25 -2.69
C ALA A 105 10.22 -22.07 -3.83
N GLY A 106 9.58 -20.91 -3.91
CA GLY A 106 8.64 -20.55 -4.98
C GLY A 106 9.29 -20.58 -6.37
N ARG A 107 10.48 -19.98 -6.51
CA ARG A 107 11.28 -20.05 -7.75
C ARG A 107 11.68 -21.46 -8.16
N LYS A 108 11.84 -22.37 -7.19
CA LYS A 108 12.16 -23.79 -7.41
C LYS A 108 10.91 -24.66 -7.64
N GLY A 109 9.71 -24.10 -7.56
CA GLY A 109 8.45 -24.86 -7.66
C GLY A 109 8.20 -25.79 -6.48
N GLN A 110 8.75 -25.47 -5.30
CA GLN A 110 8.67 -26.31 -4.10
C GLN A 110 7.48 -25.97 -3.19
N LEU A 111 6.74 -24.90 -3.49
CA LEU A 111 5.54 -24.51 -2.76
C LEU A 111 4.31 -25.25 -3.30
N GLN A 112 3.35 -25.55 -2.43
CA GLN A 112 2.13 -26.25 -2.78
C GLN A 112 1.19 -25.34 -3.57
N GLY A 113 0.56 -25.87 -4.62
CA GLY A 113 -0.43 -25.14 -5.41
C GLY A 113 0.19 -24.21 -6.47
N SER A 114 -0.34 -24.29 -7.70
CA SER A 114 0.19 -23.54 -8.85
C SER A 114 0.02 -22.02 -8.75
N GLN A 115 -0.83 -21.53 -7.84
CA GLN A 115 -1.11 -20.11 -7.63
C GLN A 115 -0.43 -19.54 -6.38
N THR A 116 0.35 -20.35 -5.66
CA THR A 116 1.03 -19.92 -4.43
C THR A 116 2.21 -19.00 -4.71
N TYR A 117 2.95 -19.23 -5.80
CA TYR A 117 4.02 -18.33 -6.25
C TYR A 117 3.73 -17.86 -7.67
N VAL A 118 3.68 -16.54 -7.86
CA VAL A 118 3.43 -15.92 -9.15
C VAL A 118 4.52 -14.88 -9.42
N ALA A 119 5.28 -15.08 -10.49
CA ALA A 119 6.27 -14.11 -10.95
C ALA A 119 5.73 -13.37 -12.18
N SER A 120 5.32 -12.12 -12.00
CA SER A 120 4.98 -11.22 -13.10
C SER A 120 6.21 -10.41 -13.51
N LYS A 121 6.81 -10.76 -14.64
CA LYS A 121 7.86 -9.98 -15.29
C LYS A 121 7.23 -9.24 -16.47
N ARG A 122 7.06 -7.93 -16.35
CA ARG A 122 6.68 -7.11 -17.52
C ARG A 122 7.94 -6.72 -18.30
N PRO A 123 7.84 -6.54 -19.63
CA PRO A 123 9.00 -6.22 -20.46
C PRO A 123 9.66 -4.87 -20.14
N MET A 124 9.01 -4.03 -19.32
CA MET A 124 9.50 -2.70 -18.95
C MET A 124 10.17 -2.70 -17.56
N ARG A 125 11.30 -1.99 -17.46
CA ARG A 125 12.02 -1.79 -16.19
C ARG A 125 11.07 -1.20 -15.14
N GLY A 126 11.19 -1.67 -13.90
CA GLY A 126 10.41 -1.18 -12.76
C GLY A 126 9.02 -1.81 -12.58
N HIS A 127 8.69 -2.87 -13.32
CA HIS A 127 7.38 -3.51 -13.26
C HIS A 127 7.48 -4.99 -12.88
N GLY A 128 8.60 -5.40 -12.27
CA GLY A 128 8.76 -6.72 -11.70
C GLY A 128 7.96 -6.86 -10.41
N ARG A 129 7.24 -7.98 -10.27
CA ARG A 129 6.64 -8.39 -9.00
C ARG A 129 6.70 -9.90 -8.91
N GLU A 130 7.23 -10.40 -7.80
CA GLU A 130 7.02 -11.77 -7.38
C GLU A 130 6.08 -11.75 -6.19
N MET A 131 5.08 -12.62 -6.21
CA MET A 131 4.04 -12.69 -5.20
C MET A 131 4.02 -14.10 -4.63
N ILE A 132 3.94 -14.20 -3.30
CA ILE A 132 3.63 -15.44 -2.60
C ILE A 132 2.29 -15.28 -1.89
N GLN A 133 1.39 -16.24 -2.06
CA GLN A 133 0.10 -16.27 -1.38
C GLN A 133 0.07 -17.43 -0.38
N LEU A 134 -0.37 -17.14 0.84
CA LEU A 134 -0.42 -18.09 1.95
C LEU A 134 -1.82 -18.05 2.58
N GLY A 135 -2.32 -19.20 3.04
CA GLY A 135 -3.66 -19.34 3.63
C GLY A 135 -4.75 -19.46 2.57
N VAL A 136 -5.88 -18.77 2.77
CA VAL A 136 -7.01 -18.80 1.83
C VAL A 136 -6.61 -18.13 0.50
N PRO A 137 -6.92 -18.73 -0.67
CA PRO A 137 -6.59 -18.12 -1.95
C PRO A 137 -7.46 -16.88 -2.21
N VAL A 138 -6.84 -15.71 -2.35
CA VAL A 138 -7.52 -14.41 -2.49
C VAL A 138 -7.15 -13.63 -3.75
N ALA A 139 -5.96 -13.86 -4.33
CA ALA A 139 -5.45 -13.12 -5.48
C ALA A 139 -6.28 -13.31 -6.76
N ASP A 140 -6.81 -14.52 -6.97
CA ASP A 140 -7.64 -14.91 -8.12
C ASP A 140 -9.02 -15.45 -7.70
N ALA A 141 -9.50 -15.13 -6.48
CA ALA A 141 -10.79 -15.61 -6.01
C ALA A 141 -11.93 -15.04 -6.87
N PRO A 142 -12.79 -15.86 -7.49
CA PRO A 142 -13.99 -15.37 -8.15
C PRO A 142 -14.91 -14.66 -7.15
N PRO A 143 -15.69 -13.66 -7.56
CA PRO A 143 -16.60 -12.92 -6.68
C PRO A 143 -17.71 -13.81 -6.06
N ASP A 144 -17.95 -15.01 -6.59
CA ASP A 144 -19.03 -15.90 -6.15
C ASP A 144 -18.53 -17.00 -5.21
N VAL A 145 -18.72 -16.74 -3.91
CA VAL A 145 -18.47 -17.66 -2.79
C VAL A 145 -19.26 -18.98 -2.86
N ASP A 146 -20.35 -19.04 -3.64
CA ASP A 146 -21.25 -20.22 -3.69
C ASP A 146 -20.75 -21.37 -4.57
N ASN A 147 -19.84 -21.12 -5.52
CA ASN A 147 -19.26 -22.18 -6.38
C ASN A 147 -17.91 -22.73 -5.84
N MET A 148 -17.52 -22.33 -4.63
CA MET A 148 -16.23 -22.63 -4.02
C MET A 148 -16.04 -24.12 -3.69
N THR A 149 -17.12 -24.89 -3.56
CA THR A 149 -17.10 -26.24 -2.97
C THR A 149 -16.66 -27.37 -3.90
N ALA A 150 -16.49 -27.14 -5.22
CA ALA A 150 -16.13 -28.22 -6.16
C ALA A 150 -14.70 -28.13 -6.71
N SER A 151 -14.15 -26.92 -6.90
CA SER A 151 -12.85 -26.73 -7.59
C SER A 151 -11.64 -26.59 -6.64
N PHE A 152 -11.89 -26.26 -5.36
CA PHE A 152 -10.83 -26.02 -4.37
C PHE A 152 -10.60 -27.16 -3.38
N LYS A 153 -11.46 -28.20 -3.37
CA LYS A 153 -11.38 -29.30 -2.39
C LYS A 153 -10.10 -30.14 -2.46
N ASP A 154 -9.42 -30.13 -3.61
CA ASP A 154 -8.20 -30.92 -3.85
C ASP A 154 -6.91 -30.08 -3.99
N LYS A 155 -6.98 -28.76 -3.73
CA LYS A 155 -5.80 -27.90 -3.81
C LYS A 155 -5.25 -27.67 -2.40
N ASN A 156 -4.15 -28.35 -2.08
CA ASN A 156 -3.33 -27.98 -0.93
C ASN A 156 -2.73 -26.59 -1.19
N PHE A 157 -3.10 -25.62 -0.35
CA PHE A 157 -2.52 -24.28 -0.35
C PHE A 157 -1.49 -24.18 0.76
N GLU A 158 -0.45 -23.39 0.53
CA GLU A 158 0.59 -23.15 1.51
C GLU A 158 -0.01 -22.42 2.72
N SER A 159 0.11 -23.01 3.90
CA SER A 159 -0.39 -22.39 5.13
C SER A 159 0.43 -21.14 5.49
N ILE A 160 -0.19 -20.19 6.21
CA ILE A 160 0.54 -19.06 6.81
C ILE A 160 1.61 -19.63 7.77
N PRO A 161 2.91 -19.34 7.62
CA PRO A 161 3.95 -19.85 8.50
C PRO A 161 3.76 -19.43 9.95
N SER A 162 4.20 -20.26 10.90
CA SER A 162 4.06 -20.00 12.34
C SER A 162 4.62 -18.65 12.76
N LEU A 163 5.79 -18.25 12.24
CA LEU A 163 6.37 -16.94 12.54
C LEU A 163 5.42 -15.79 12.17
N PHE A 164 4.69 -15.88 11.06
CA PHE A 164 3.69 -14.86 10.70
C PHE A 164 2.46 -14.94 11.62
N GLN A 165 2.03 -16.16 11.98
CA GLN A 165 0.92 -16.37 12.92
C GLN A 165 1.24 -15.74 14.28
N ASP A 166 2.45 -15.92 14.81
CA ASP A 166 2.89 -15.35 16.08
C ASP A 166 2.82 -13.81 16.08
N ILE A 167 3.21 -13.15 14.96
CA ILE A 167 3.02 -11.71 14.78
C ILE A 167 1.53 -11.36 14.81
N VAL A 168 0.71 -12.04 14.01
CA VAL A 168 -0.73 -11.79 13.91
C VAL A 168 -1.41 -11.93 15.27
N GLU A 169 -1.08 -12.95 16.04
CA GLU A 169 -1.63 -13.17 17.37
C GLU A 169 -1.28 -12.05 18.34
N ARG A 170 -0.02 -11.61 18.34
CA ARG A 170 0.42 -10.48 19.17
C ARG A 170 -0.25 -9.17 18.75
N MET A 171 -0.40 -8.90 17.45
CA MET A 171 -1.08 -7.70 16.96
C MET A 171 -2.58 -7.71 17.23
N ALA A 172 -3.21 -8.89 17.24
CA ALA A 172 -4.60 -9.04 17.66
C ALA A 172 -4.75 -8.79 19.17
N ALA A 173 -3.83 -9.33 19.99
CA ALA A 173 -3.83 -9.12 21.44
C ALA A 173 -3.62 -7.64 21.82
N SER A 174 -2.80 -6.91 21.06
CA SER A 174 -2.59 -5.47 21.24
C SER A 174 -3.67 -4.58 20.61
N LYS A 175 -4.72 -5.18 20.01
CA LYS A 175 -5.83 -4.50 19.34
C LYS A 175 -5.42 -3.65 18.12
N VAL A 176 -4.21 -3.84 17.61
CA VAL A 176 -3.76 -3.27 16.32
C VAL A 176 -4.52 -3.94 15.18
N MET A 177 -4.66 -5.27 15.24
CA MET A 177 -5.53 -6.05 14.37
C MET A 177 -6.87 -6.30 15.05
N THR A 178 -7.95 -5.75 14.48
CA THR A 178 -9.33 -5.93 14.99
C THR A 178 -9.98 -7.22 14.50
N VAL A 179 -9.47 -7.74 13.38
CA VAL A 179 -9.86 -9.00 12.75
C VAL A 179 -8.57 -9.73 12.35
N LYS A 180 -8.46 -11.02 12.66
CA LYS A 180 -7.30 -11.84 12.27
C LYS A 180 -7.40 -12.18 10.77
N PRO A 181 -6.33 -11.98 9.97
CA PRO A 181 -6.30 -12.41 8.58
C PRO A 181 -6.26 -13.94 8.48
N ASP A 182 -6.96 -14.48 7.49
CA ASP A 182 -6.94 -15.89 7.05
C ASP A 182 -6.15 -16.08 5.73
N ALA A 183 -5.74 -14.98 5.10
CA ALA A 183 -4.89 -14.93 3.93
C ALA A 183 -3.74 -13.93 4.12
N CYS A 184 -2.59 -14.24 3.53
CA CYS A 184 -1.41 -13.38 3.53
C CYS A 184 -0.79 -13.36 2.13
N ILE A 185 -0.45 -12.17 1.64
CA ILE A 185 0.32 -11.99 0.42
C ILE A 185 1.67 -11.37 0.79
N VAL A 186 2.76 -11.97 0.30
CA VAL A 186 4.10 -11.42 0.38
C VAL A 186 4.51 -10.96 -1.00
N ASP A 187 4.66 -9.65 -1.15
CA ASP A 187 5.08 -9.02 -2.40
C ASP A 187 6.57 -8.68 -2.38
N PHE A 188 7.25 -9.07 -3.46
CA PHE A 188 8.66 -8.77 -3.69
C PHE A 188 8.79 -7.85 -4.90
N TYR A 189 9.37 -6.69 -4.64
CA TYR A 189 9.79 -5.72 -5.64
C TYR A 189 11.33 -5.66 -5.60
N ASN A 190 11.98 -5.75 -6.76
CA ASN A 190 13.42 -5.48 -6.81
C ASN A 190 13.68 -3.98 -6.85
N GLU A 191 14.95 -3.57 -6.78
CA GLU A 191 15.32 -2.17 -6.89
C GLU A 191 14.76 -1.52 -8.18
N GLY A 192 14.01 -0.43 -7.99
CA GLY A 192 13.31 0.29 -9.07
C GLY A 192 11.95 -0.29 -9.47
N ASP A 193 11.58 -1.49 -8.99
CA ASP A 193 10.24 -2.03 -9.17
C ASP A 193 9.22 -1.34 -8.27
N HIS A 194 8.00 -1.17 -8.78
CA HIS A 194 6.90 -0.52 -8.06
C HIS A 194 5.55 -1.17 -8.40
N SER A 195 4.60 -1.00 -7.48
CA SER A 195 3.20 -1.29 -7.80
C SER A 195 2.60 -0.15 -8.62
N THR A 196 1.75 -0.48 -9.59
CA THR A 196 0.90 0.54 -10.22
C THR A 196 -0.24 0.92 -9.28
N PRO A 197 -0.79 2.15 -9.36
CA PRO A 197 -1.94 2.55 -8.58
C PRO A 197 -3.06 1.52 -8.71
N ASN A 198 -3.55 1.04 -7.57
CA ASN A 198 -4.56 0.01 -7.52
C ASN A 198 -5.45 0.19 -6.29
N SER A 199 -6.61 -0.45 -6.31
CA SER A 199 -7.50 -0.57 -5.16
C SER A 199 -7.64 -2.05 -4.83
N TRP A 200 -7.62 -2.35 -3.53
CA TRP A 200 -7.90 -3.70 -3.06
C TRP A 200 -9.29 -4.15 -3.52
N PRO A 201 -9.42 -5.38 -4.05
CA PRO A 201 -10.71 -5.89 -4.51
C PRO A 201 -11.81 -5.79 -3.45
N SER A 202 -13.06 -5.65 -3.91
CA SER A 202 -14.22 -5.51 -3.01
C SER A 202 -14.50 -6.77 -2.18
N TRP A 203 -14.08 -7.94 -2.66
CA TRP A 203 -14.23 -9.22 -1.95
C TRP A 203 -13.18 -9.44 -0.86
N PHE A 204 -12.16 -8.57 -0.74
CA PHE A 204 -11.22 -8.65 0.38
C PHE A 204 -11.92 -8.18 1.65
N GLY A 205 -11.81 -8.98 2.71
CA GLY A 205 -12.23 -8.58 4.05
C GLY A 205 -11.55 -7.28 4.49
N ARG A 206 -12.22 -6.53 5.37
CA ARG A 206 -11.71 -5.28 5.93
C ARG A 206 -11.58 -5.41 7.46
N PRO A 207 -10.56 -4.77 8.08
CA PRO A 207 -9.51 -3.97 7.45
C PRO A 207 -8.44 -4.81 6.72
N ILE A 208 -7.64 -4.15 5.89
CA ILE A 208 -6.45 -4.75 5.27
C ILE A 208 -5.22 -4.24 6.02
N TYR A 209 -4.31 -5.15 6.33
CA TYR A 209 -3.06 -4.84 7.02
C TYR A 209 -1.90 -4.98 6.05
N THR A 210 -0.96 -4.04 6.09
CA THR A 210 0.27 -4.08 5.30
C THR A 210 1.44 -3.88 6.24
N LEU A 211 2.37 -4.83 6.24
CA LEU A 211 3.61 -4.80 7.01
C LEU A 211 4.78 -4.61 6.04
N PHE A 212 5.69 -3.69 6.38
CA PHE A 212 6.86 -3.40 5.55
C PHE A 212 8.10 -4.06 6.15
N LEU A 213 8.83 -4.81 5.34
CA LEU A 213 10.07 -5.48 5.74
C LEU A 213 11.33 -4.77 5.23
N THR A 214 11.15 -3.76 4.38
CA THR A 214 12.17 -2.84 3.86
C THR A 214 11.62 -1.42 3.88
N GLU A 215 12.49 -0.43 3.77
CA GLU A 215 12.05 0.96 3.54
C GLU A 215 11.19 1.03 2.27
N CYS A 216 10.08 1.78 2.35
CA CYS A 216 9.12 1.88 1.25
C CYS A 216 8.37 3.20 1.32
N ASP A 217 8.17 3.85 0.18
CA ASP A 217 7.24 4.97 0.06
C ASP A 217 5.87 4.46 -0.41
N MET A 218 4.79 4.92 0.23
CA MET A 218 3.43 4.70 -0.22
C MET A 218 2.71 6.01 -0.52
N THR A 219 2.00 6.03 -1.64
CA THR A 219 1.18 7.15 -2.07
C THR A 219 -0.30 6.76 -2.03
N PHE A 220 -1.13 7.61 -1.43
CA PHE A 220 -2.57 7.47 -1.33
C PHE A 220 -3.27 8.71 -1.90
N GLY A 221 -4.47 8.50 -2.45
CA GLY A 221 -5.32 9.55 -3.00
C GLY A 221 -6.36 8.94 -3.93
N ARG A 222 -7.42 9.70 -4.25
CA ARG A 222 -8.39 9.25 -5.26
C ARG A 222 -7.78 9.25 -6.66
N THR A 223 -6.97 10.29 -6.94
CA THR A 223 -6.22 10.41 -8.19
C THR A 223 -4.74 10.31 -7.88
N ILE A 224 -4.08 9.30 -8.45
CA ILE A 224 -2.63 9.13 -8.35
C ILE A 224 -2.07 9.26 -9.75
N VAL A 225 -1.23 10.27 -9.96
CA VAL A 225 -0.62 10.60 -11.26
C VAL A 225 0.82 10.10 -11.28
N SER A 226 1.24 9.52 -12.40
CA SER A 226 2.66 9.19 -12.63
C SER A 226 3.37 10.43 -13.16
N GLU A 227 4.37 10.93 -12.43
CA GLU A 227 5.26 12.00 -12.92
C GLU A 227 6.40 11.39 -13.75
N HIS A 228 7.00 10.33 -13.24
CA HIS A 228 8.04 9.53 -13.89
C HIS A 228 7.82 8.03 -13.64
N HIS A 229 8.61 7.16 -14.28
CA HIS A 229 8.53 5.71 -14.08
C HIS A 229 8.75 5.36 -12.60
N GLY A 230 7.69 4.93 -11.92
CA GLY A 230 7.70 4.55 -10.50
C GLY A 230 7.57 5.69 -9.51
N ASP A 231 7.51 6.94 -9.98
CA ASP A 231 7.23 8.09 -9.12
C ASP A 231 5.78 8.52 -9.28
N PHE A 232 5.01 8.25 -8.23
CA PHE A 232 3.58 8.51 -8.16
C PHE A 232 3.27 9.63 -7.19
N ARG A 233 2.58 10.64 -7.70
CA ARG A 233 2.08 11.77 -6.92
C ARG A 233 0.62 11.57 -6.56
N GLY A 234 0.33 11.65 -5.27
CA GLY A 234 -1.00 11.65 -4.68
C GLY A 234 -1.05 12.64 -3.53
N ASN A 235 -2.17 12.67 -2.83
CA ASN A 235 -2.41 13.69 -1.81
C ASN A 235 -1.74 13.36 -0.47
N VAL A 236 -1.51 12.08 -0.21
CA VAL A 236 -0.78 11.61 0.98
C VAL A 236 0.36 10.74 0.50
N LYS A 237 1.60 11.10 0.87
CA LYS A 237 2.78 10.28 0.67
C LYS A 237 3.38 9.97 2.03
N LEU A 238 3.62 8.70 2.31
CA LEU A 238 4.20 8.21 3.55
C LEU A 238 5.52 7.51 3.23
N SER A 239 6.59 7.87 3.94
CA SER A 239 7.83 7.11 3.96
C SER A 239 7.81 6.17 5.15
N LEU A 240 7.87 4.88 4.88
CA LEU A 240 7.67 3.80 5.83
C LEU A 240 8.98 3.08 6.09
N VAL A 241 9.25 2.85 7.37
CA VAL A 241 10.40 2.07 7.83
C VAL A 241 9.99 0.61 8.04
N PRO A 242 10.94 -0.34 8.05
CA PRO A 242 10.62 -1.73 8.37
C PRO A 242 10.06 -1.89 9.79
N GLY A 243 9.04 -2.75 9.96
CA GLY A 243 8.44 -3.10 11.25
C GLY A 243 7.14 -2.36 11.58
#